data_AF-A0A923U953-F1
#
_entry.id   AF-A0A923U953-F1
#
_cell.length_a   1.000
_cell.length_b   1.000
_cell.length_c   1.000
_cell.angle_alpha   90.00
_cell.angle_beta   90.00
_cell.angle_gamma   90.00
#
_symmetry.space_group_name_H-M   'P 1'
#
loop_
_entity.id
_entity.type
_entity.pdbx_description
1 polymer ?
#
loop_
_entity_poly.entity_id
_entity_poly.type
_entity_poly.pdbx_seq_one_letter_code
_entity_poly.pdbx_strand_id
1 'polypeptide(L)'
;MFEISNQSSRSSDRTWFSQVNSQRRLGVSGKQRESSSSTRLVRESAELRHLTSGAIWSEGPVWLAARGSLRWSDIPANRILEYNLASGTSSVYATDVEFTNGRTLDHSGTVIQCSHGRRAIERDIDGRVTTLVDSWNGHRLNSPNDVIVANDGAIWFTDPPYGIVQAHEGHL
;
A
#
# COMPACT_ATOMS: atom_id res chain seq x y z
N MET A 1 -11.13 6.85 -3.48
CA MET A 1 -9.90 6.79 -2.65
C MET A 1 -10.03 7.77 -1.48
N PHE A 2 -9.54 7.42 -0.28
CA PHE A 2 -9.62 8.27 0.91
C PHE A 2 -8.25 8.54 1.53
N GLU A 3 -8.12 9.65 2.24
CA GLU A 3 -6.98 9.98 3.11
C GLU A 3 -7.49 10.44 4.47
N ILE A 4 -6.70 10.21 5.53
CA ILE A 4 -6.92 10.78 6.86
C ILE A 4 -6.00 11.99 7.01
N SER A 5 -6.58 13.19 7.01
CA SER A 5 -5.81 14.44 7.14
C SER A 5 -6.00 15.07 8.52
N ASN A 6 -4.98 15.78 9.02
CA ASN A 6 -5.11 16.54 10.25
C ASN A 6 -5.13 18.04 9.96
N GLN A 7 -6.19 18.72 10.36
CA GLN A 7 -6.22 20.18 10.32
C GLN A 7 -5.48 20.73 11.56
N SER A 8 -4.23 21.18 11.39
CA SER A 8 -3.61 22.09 12.34
C SER A 8 -2.68 23.04 11.59
N SER A 9 -2.90 24.34 11.76
CA SER A 9 -2.07 25.42 11.27
C SER A 9 -0.60 25.26 11.68
N ARG A 10 0.29 25.73 10.79
CA ARG A 10 1.76 25.73 10.86
C ARG A 10 2.33 25.84 12.29
N SER A 11 3.18 24.90 12.68
CA SER A 11 4.49 25.21 13.28
C SER A 11 5.41 23.99 13.24
N SER A 12 6.67 24.27 12.93
CA SER A 12 7.81 23.36 12.91
C SER A 12 8.21 22.98 14.33
N ASP A 13 8.37 21.69 14.64
CA ASP A 13 9.48 21.26 15.47
C ASP A 13 9.79 19.77 15.36
N ARG A 14 11.08 19.51 15.09
CA ARG A 14 11.74 18.20 15.07
C ARG A 14 12.39 18.01 16.44
N THR A 15 11.99 16.99 17.20
CA THR A 15 12.86 16.21 18.10
C THR A 15 12.01 15.17 18.86
N TRP A 16 12.32 13.88 18.70
CA TRP A 16 11.91 12.85 19.65
C TRP A 16 13.08 11.90 19.92
N PHE A 17 13.66 12.00 21.12
CA PHE A 17 14.54 11.00 21.70
C PHE A 17 14.16 10.77 23.18
N SER A 18 14.10 9.48 23.54
CA SER A 18 14.48 8.86 24.82
C SER A 18 13.73 9.17 26.13
N GLN A 19 13.25 8.13 26.81
CA GLN A 19 13.77 7.57 28.09
C GLN A 19 12.67 6.75 28.81
N VAL A 20 12.83 5.43 29.02
CA VAL A 20 13.51 4.69 30.12
C VAL A 20 12.57 4.25 31.27
N ASN A 21 12.30 2.94 31.26
CA ASN A 21 12.31 1.91 32.33
C ASN A 21 12.06 2.16 33.84
N SER A 22 11.32 1.17 34.35
CA SER A 22 11.47 0.41 35.62
C SER A 22 10.59 0.81 36.82
N GLN A 23 9.83 -0.16 37.36
CA GLN A 23 10.15 -0.85 38.63
C GLN A 23 9.13 -1.96 38.96
N ARG A 24 9.63 -3.02 39.63
CA ARG A 24 8.88 -4.16 40.20
C ARG A 24 8.48 -3.88 41.66
N ARG A 25 7.30 -4.34 42.11
CA ARG A 25 7.11 -5.17 43.33
C ARG A 25 5.69 -5.73 43.45
N LEU A 26 5.61 -6.88 44.12
CA LEU A 26 4.50 -7.83 44.23
C LEU A 26 3.42 -7.42 45.24
N GLY A 27 2.17 -7.80 44.95
CA GLY A 27 1.05 -7.79 45.89
C GLY A 27 -0.24 -8.22 45.18
N VAL A 28 -0.74 -9.43 45.47
CA VAL A 28 -2.02 -9.94 44.95
C VAL A 28 -3.13 -9.47 45.89
N SER A 29 -3.87 -8.48 45.43
CA SER A 29 -5.15 -8.02 45.99
C SER A 29 -5.91 -7.42 44.80
N GLY A 30 -7.19 -7.79 44.65
CA GLY A 30 -7.98 -7.63 43.42
C GLY A 30 -7.80 -6.28 42.74
N LYS A 31 -7.19 -6.29 41.55
CA LYS A 31 -7.09 -5.10 40.70
C LYS A 31 -8.25 -5.10 39.72
N GLN A 32 -9.17 -4.16 39.91
CA GLN A 32 -9.83 -3.49 38.79
C GLN A 32 -8.76 -3.24 37.71
N ARG A 33 -8.98 -3.71 36.49
CA ARG A 33 -8.13 -3.33 35.36
C ARG A 33 -8.31 -1.82 35.17
N GLU A 34 -7.45 -1.02 35.79
CA GLU A 34 -7.14 0.31 35.28
C GLU A 34 -6.65 0.08 33.85
N SER A 35 -7.46 0.47 32.88
CA SER A 35 -7.06 0.42 31.49
C SER A 35 -5.90 1.40 31.33
N SER A 36 -4.70 0.84 31.21
CA SER A 36 -3.53 1.56 30.74
C SER A 36 -3.92 2.35 29.50
N SER A 37 -3.69 3.66 29.54
CA SER A 37 -3.87 4.64 28.47
C SER A 37 -3.97 3.99 27.08
N SER A 38 -5.20 3.95 26.55
CA SER A 38 -5.44 3.66 25.14
C SER A 38 -4.63 4.67 24.32
N THR A 39 -3.57 4.21 23.66
CA THR A 39 -2.80 5.09 22.77
C THR A 39 -3.69 5.39 21.57
N ARG A 40 -4.05 6.66 21.43
CA ARG A 40 -4.94 7.13 20.38
C ARG A 40 -4.21 7.05 19.03
N LEU A 41 -4.63 6.15 18.14
CA LEU A 41 -4.00 5.92 16.83
C LEU A 41 -4.23 7.06 15.82
N VAL A 42 -5.31 7.83 16.00
CA VAL A 42 -5.74 8.90 15.09
C VAL A 42 -6.08 10.14 15.91
N ARG A 43 -5.66 11.32 15.46
CA ARG A 43 -5.93 12.60 16.16
C ARG A 43 -7.43 12.87 16.28
N GLU A 44 -7.83 13.62 17.32
CA GLU A 44 -9.23 14.03 17.54
C GLU A 44 -9.83 14.78 16.36
N SER A 45 -9.02 15.67 15.80
CA SER A 45 -9.36 16.53 14.67
C SER A 45 -9.18 15.86 13.30
N ALA A 46 -8.93 14.55 13.25
CA ALA A 46 -8.70 13.89 11.98
C ALA A 46 -10.03 13.65 11.26
N GLU A 47 -10.08 14.03 9.99
CA GLU A 47 -11.24 13.84 9.13
C GLU A 47 -10.88 12.91 7.97
N LEU A 48 -11.77 11.95 7.70
CA LEU A 48 -11.70 11.13 6.51
C LEU A 48 -12.13 11.96 5.30
N ARG A 49 -11.21 12.19 4.37
CA ARG A 49 -11.49 12.96 3.15
C ARG A 49 -11.55 12.05 1.95
N HIS A 50 -12.60 12.24 1.15
CA HIS A 50 -12.72 11.60 -0.15
C HIS A 50 -11.86 12.36 -1.17
N LEU A 51 -10.82 11.71 -1.70
CA LEU A 51 -9.86 12.34 -2.60
C LEU A 51 -10.32 12.35 -4.05
N THR A 52 -10.92 11.24 -4.50
CA THR A 52 -11.31 11.07 -5.91
C THR A 52 -12.27 9.89 -6.09
N SER A 53 -13.07 9.98 -7.16
CA SER A 53 -14.00 8.97 -7.66
C SER A 53 -13.63 8.52 -9.09
N GLY A 54 -14.43 7.63 -9.67
CA GLY A 54 -14.30 7.24 -11.08
C GLY A 54 -13.48 5.98 -11.36
N ALA A 55 -12.94 5.34 -10.32
CA ALA A 55 -12.45 3.96 -10.40
C ALA A 55 -13.61 2.97 -10.24
N ILE A 56 -13.53 1.82 -10.91
CA ILE A 56 -14.47 0.72 -10.75
C ILE A 56 -14.15 -0.05 -9.47
N TRP A 57 -12.87 -0.42 -9.29
CA TRP A 57 -12.38 -1.10 -8.09
C TRP A 57 -10.97 -0.63 -7.77
N SER A 58 -10.84 0.13 -6.69
CA SER A 58 -9.55 0.65 -6.24
C SER A 58 -8.80 -0.38 -5.39
N GLU A 59 -7.57 -0.72 -5.79
CA GLU A 59 -6.72 -1.68 -5.08
C GLU A 59 -5.24 -1.25 -5.04
N GLY A 60 -4.48 -1.86 -4.13
CA GLY A 60 -3.02 -1.72 -4.06
C GLY A 60 -2.50 -0.28 -3.93
N PRO A 61 -2.97 0.56 -3.00
CA PRO A 61 -2.42 1.91 -2.84
C PRO A 61 -0.94 1.88 -2.41
N VAL A 62 -0.10 2.73 -3.02
CA VAL A 62 1.28 3.02 -2.55
C VAL A 62 1.56 4.51 -2.56
N TRP A 63 2.21 5.00 -1.50
CA TRP A 63 2.66 6.39 -1.41
C TRP A 63 4.05 6.57 -2.03
N LEU A 64 4.16 7.50 -2.98
CA LEU A 64 5.39 7.85 -3.68
C LEU A 64 5.93 9.17 -3.12
N ALA A 65 6.69 9.08 -2.02
CA ALA A 65 7.17 10.25 -1.29
C ALA A 65 7.97 11.23 -2.16
N ALA A 66 8.82 10.73 -3.07
CA ALA A 66 9.61 11.57 -3.97
C ALA A 66 8.76 12.39 -4.96
N ARG A 67 7.53 11.94 -5.25
CA ARG A 67 6.58 12.60 -6.17
C ARG A 67 5.48 13.37 -5.43
N GLY A 68 5.32 13.12 -4.13
CA GLY A 68 4.18 13.63 -3.36
C GLY A 68 2.84 13.11 -3.90
N SER A 69 2.78 11.83 -4.29
CA SER A 69 1.60 11.24 -4.91
C SER A 69 1.23 9.86 -4.37
N LEU A 70 -0.07 9.54 -4.42
CA LEU A 70 -0.63 8.23 -4.09
C LEU A 70 -0.98 7.51 -5.40
N ARG A 71 -0.45 6.31 -5.62
CA ARG A 71 -0.71 5.49 -6.81
C ARG A 71 -1.53 4.27 -6.46
N TRP A 72 -2.51 3.88 -7.28
CA TRP A 72 -3.34 2.70 -7.06
C TRP A 72 -3.87 2.10 -8.38
N SER A 73 -4.42 0.89 -8.32
CA SER A 73 -5.01 0.20 -9.45
C SER A 73 -6.50 0.47 -9.58
N ASP A 74 -6.98 0.53 -10.82
CA ASP A 74 -8.37 0.30 -11.17
C ASP A 74 -8.44 -0.98 -12.02
N ILE A 75 -8.53 -2.13 -11.36
CA ILE A 75 -8.25 -3.45 -11.96
C ILE A 75 -9.17 -3.72 -13.17
N PRO A 76 -10.51 -3.60 -13.06
CA PRO A 76 -11.40 -3.93 -14.16
C PRO A 76 -11.29 -2.95 -15.35
N ALA A 77 -10.79 -1.73 -15.09
CA ALA A 77 -10.52 -0.75 -16.13
C ALA A 77 -9.11 -0.88 -16.74
N ASN A 78 -8.35 -1.90 -16.35
CA ASN A 78 -6.99 -2.19 -16.81
C ASN A 78 -6.07 -0.95 -16.83
N ARG A 79 -6.06 -0.19 -15.73
CA ARG A 79 -5.26 1.03 -15.61
C ARG A 79 -4.75 1.27 -14.19
N ILE A 80 -3.72 2.09 -14.10
CA ILE A 80 -3.16 2.62 -12.85
C ILE A 80 -3.50 4.11 -12.78
N LEU A 81 -3.95 4.55 -11.61
CA LEU A 81 -4.28 5.94 -11.31
C LEU A 81 -3.27 6.52 -10.32
N GLU A 82 -3.03 7.83 -10.39
CA GLU A 82 -2.18 8.55 -9.46
C GLU A 82 -2.82 9.86 -9.02
N TYR A 83 -2.79 10.14 -7.71
CA TYR A 83 -3.32 11.34 -7.08
C TYR A 83 -2.14 12.20 -6.62
N ASN A 84 -2.04 13.42 -7.13
CA ASN A 84 -1.02 14.36 -6.70
C ASN A 84 -1.53 15.19 -5.52
N LEU A 85 -0.80 15.16 -4.41
CA LEU A 85 -1.20 15.84 -3.18
C LEU A 85 -1.18 17.37 -3.31
N ALA A 86 -0.23 17.92 -4.08
CA ALA A 86 -0.05 19.36 -4.20
C ALA A 86 -1.15 20.01 -5.06
N SER A 87 -1.53 19.39 -6.18
CA SER A 87 -2.60 19.88 -7.05
C SER A 87 -3.99 19.41 -6.59
N GLY A 88 -4.06 18.34 -5.80
CA GLY A 88 -5.32 17.74 -5.36
C GLY A 88 -6.07 17.01 -6.47
N THR A 89 -5.39 16.59 -7.53
CA THR A 89 -6.00 16.00 -8.73
C THR A 89 -5.53 14.57 -8.97
N SER A 90 -6.42 13.74 -9.54
CA SER A 90 -6.07 12.41 -10.05
C SER A 90 -5.82 12.42 -11.56
N SER A 91 -4.91 11.59 -12.02
CA SER A 91 -4.66 11.31 -13.43
C SER A 91 -4.46 9.81 -13.68
N VAL A 92 -4.57 9.40 -14.93
CA VAL A 92 -4.16 8.05 -15.36
C VAL A 92 -2.64 8.04 -15.48
N TYR A 93 -1.99 7.12 -14.78
CA TYR A 93 -0.55 6.90 -14.88
C TYR A 93 -0.22 5.98 -16.07
N ALA A 94 -0.95 4.88 -16.21
CA ALA A 94 -0.78 3.91 -17.30
C ALA A 94 -2.08 3.16 -17.59
N THR A 95 -2.26 2.74 -18.84
CA THR A 95 -3.33 1.82 -19.30
C THR A 95 -2.72 0.54 -19.83
N ASP A 96 -3.55 -0.47 -20.11
CA ASP A 96 -3.11 -1.75 -20.68
C ASP A 96 -2.03 -2.43 -19.81
N VAL A 97 -2.24 -2.31 -18.49
CA VAL A 97 -1.27 -2.69 -17.44
C VAL A 97 -1.42 -4.15 -17.00
N GLU A 98 -2.09 -4.97 -17.81
CA GLU A 98 -2.32 -6.39 -17.52
C GLU A 98 -2.88 -6.63 -16.12
N PHE A 99 -3.94 -5.88 -15.77
CA PHE A 99 -4.67 -6.02 -14.51
C PHE A 99 -3.74 -5.96 -13.29
N THR A 100 -2.87 -4.95 -13.26
CA THR A 100 -1.96 -4.70 -12.11
C THR A 100 -2.78 -4.56 -10.82
N ASN A 101 -2.31 -5.12 -9.71
CA ASN A 101 -3.00 -5.09 -8.41
C ASN A 101 -2.11 -4.47 -7.30
N GLY A 102 -1.81 -5.23 -6.24
CA GLY A 102 -1.03 -4.78 -5.10
C GLY A 102 0.38 -4.33 -5.49
N ARG A 103 0.93 -3.41 -4.70
CA ARG A 103 2.23 -2.79 -4.96
C ARG A 103 2.84 -2.22 -3.69
N THR A 104 4.15 -2.10 -3.74
CA THR A 104 4.98 -1.56 -2.66
C THR A 104 6.21 -0.87 -3.24
N LEU A 105 7.04 -0.30 -2.37
CA LEU A 105 8.35 0.22 -2.73
C LEU A 105 9.44 -0.73 -2.27
N ASP A 106 10.48 -0.91 -3.10
CA ASP A 106 11.73 -1.48 -2.64
C ASP A 106 12.58 -0.44 -1.88
N HIS A 107 13.73 -0.86 -1.36
CA HIS A 107 14.64 0.01 -0.59
C HIS A 107 15.25 1.16 -1.40
N SER A 108 15.18 1.11 -2.73
CA SER A 108 15.59 2.21 -3.61
C SER A 108 14.48 3.21 -3.88
N GLY A 109 13.25 2.93 -3.42
CA GLY A 109 12.05 3.72 -3.72
C GLY A 109 11.45 3.38 -5.09
N THR A 110 11.84 2.26 -5.70
CA THR A 110 11.26 1.77 -6.96
C THR A 110 10.00 0.96 -6.68
N VAL A 111 9.01 1.03 -7.58
CA VAL A 111 7.76 0.28 -7.43
C VAL A 111 7.95 -1.19 -7.76
N ILE A 112 7.54 -2.07 -6.84
CA ILE A 112 7.31 -3.50 -7.07
C ILE A 112 5.80 -3.72 -7.08
N GLN A 113 5.28 -4.46 -8.06
CA GLN A 113 3.84 -4.63 -8.25
C GLN A 113 3.48 -6.03 -8.71
N CYS A 114 2.24 -6.41 -8.43
CA CYS A 114 1.59 -7.62 -8.89
C CYS A 114 0.90 -7.38 -10.24
N SER A 115 1.05 -8.31 -11.19
CA SER A 115 0.27 -8.36 -12.43
C SER A 115 -0.57 -9.63 -12.49
N HIS A 116 -1.89 -9.50 -12.46
CA HIS A 116 -2.80 -10.62 -12.67
C HIS A 116 -2.69 -11.15 -14.11
N GLY A 117 -2.69 -10.27 -15.12
CA GLY A 117 -2.70 -10.66 -16.53
C GLY A 117 -1.40 -11.35 -16.97
N ARG A 118 -0.24 -10.82 -16.56
CA ARG A 118 1.05 -11.48 -16.85
C ARG A 118 1.34 -12.65 -15.92
N ARG A 119 0.61 -12.75 -14.79
CA ARG A 119 0.79 -13.75 -13.74
C ARG A 119 2.21 -13.64 -13.16
N ALA A 120 2.57 -12.43 -12.74
CA ALA A 120 3.94 -12.06 -12.44
C ALA A 120 4.07 -11.02 -11.33
N ILE A 121 5.24 -11.01 -10.70
CA ILE A 121 5.77 -9.85 -9.97
C ILE A 121 6.60 -9.02 -10.93
N GLU A 122 6.36 -7.72 -10.95
CA GLU A 122 7.00 -6.77 -11.84
C GLU A 122 7.66 -5.64 -11.06
N ARG A 123 8.65 -5.00 -11.70
CA ARG A 123 9.26 -3.75 -11.26
C ARG A 123 8.90 -2.66 -12.26
N ASP A 124 8.42 -1.53 -11.77
CA ASP A 124 8.15 -0.33 -12.57
C ASP A 124 9.13 0.79 -12.19
N ILE A 125 9.95 1.19 -13.15
CA ILE A 125 10.82 2.38 -13.08
C ILE A 125 10.31 3.39 -14.08
N ASP A 126 9.52 4.37 -13.62
CA ASP A 126 9.00 5.48 -14.42
C ASP A 126 8.33 5.04 -15.74
N GLY A 127 7.51 3.99 -15.68
CA GLY A 127 6.76 3.43 -16.79
C GLY A 127 7.50 2.33 -17.55
N ARG A 128 8.79 2.11 -17.26
CA ARG A 128 9.52 0.93 -17.76
C ARG A 128 9.27 -0.25 -16.82
N VAL A 129 8.39 -1.14 -17.25
CA VAL A 129 8.00 -2.34 -16.52
C VAL A 129 8.89 -3.52 -16.92
N THR A 130 9.43 -4.24 -15.93
CA THR A 130 10.22 -5.47 -16.11
C THR A 130 9.71 -6.58 -15.19
N THR A 131 9.51 -7.78 -15.71
CA THR A 131 9.16 -8.97 -14.93
C THR A 131 10.32 -9.40 -14.03
N LEU A 132 10.04 -9.66 -12.77
CA LEU A 132 10.99 -10.21 -11.80
C LEU A 132 10.80 -11.72 -11.61
N VAL A 133 9.56 -12.17 -11.48
CA VAL A 133 9.18 -13.59 -11.30
C VAL A 133 7.83 -13.84 -11.97
N ASP A 134 7.71 -14.90 -12.74
CA ASP A 134 6.45 -15.32 -13.42
C ASP A 134 6.14 -16.82 -13.24
N SER A 135 7.03 -17.56 -12.58
CA SER A 135 6.93 -19.01 -12.46
C SER A 135 7.64 -19.55 -11.23
N TRP A 136 7.17 -20.70 -10.76
CA TRP A 136 7.74 -21.47 -9.66
C TRP A 136 7.68 -22.97 -9.99
N ASN A 137 8.80 -23.68 -9.83
CA ASN A 137 8.92 -25.11 -10.16
C ASN A 137 8.41 -25.49 -11.57
N GLY A 138 8.64 -24.62 -12.56
CA GLY A 138 8.21 -24.86 -13.95
C GLY A 138 6.71 -24.59 -14.22
N HIS A 139 5.96 -24.14 -13.21
CA HIS A 139 4.58 -23.73 -13.36
C HIS A 139 4.48 -22.20 -13.31
N ARG A 140 3.60 -21.61 -14.12
CA ARG A 140 3.27 -20.19 -14.00
C ARG A 140 2.59 -19.92 -12.65
N LEU A 141 2.84 -18.75 -12.07
CA LEU A 141 2.09 -18.27 -10.90
C LEU A 141 0.59 -18.20 -11.23
N ASN A 142 -0.31 -18.20 -10.25
CA ASN A 142 -1.74 -18.05 -10.51
C ASN A 142 -2.06 -16.63 -10.99
N SER A 143 -2.06 -15.67 -10.05
CA SER A 143 -2.28 -14.25 -10.25
C SER A 143 -1.88 -13.54 -8.96
N PRO A 144 -0.62 -13.09 -8.84
CA PRO A 144 -0.14 -12.42 -7.63
C PRO A 144 -1.07 -11.26 -7.25
N ASN A 145 -1.42 -11.13 -5.97
CA ASN A 145 -2.48 -10.21 -5.55
C ASN A 145 -1.95 -9.03 -4.73
N ASP A 146 -1.17 -9.30 -3.69
CA ASP A 146 -0.51 -8.28 -2.88
C ASP A 146 0.97 -8.61 -2.64
N VAL A 147 1.79 -7.58 -2.42
CA VAL A 147 3.26 -7.71 -2.33
C VAL A 147 3.88 -6.74 -1.34
N ILE A 148 4.86 -7.22 -0.59
CA ILE A 148 5.72 -6.42 0.29
C ILE A 148 7.20 -6.76 0.07
N VAL A 149 8.08 -5.79 0.35
CA VAL A 149 9.54 -5.99 0.40
C VAL A 149 9.96 -5.99 1.87
N ALA A 150 10.56 -7.08 2.32
CA ALA A 150 11.06 -7.24 3.67
C ALA A 150 12.38 -6.47 3.87
N ASN A 151 12.77 -6.29 5.14
CA ASN A 151 13.96 -5.50 5.50
C ASN A 151 15.27 -6.07 4.94
N ASP A 152 15.36 -7.39 4.73
CA ASP A 152 16.49 -8.06 4.10
C ASP A 152 16.47 -8.02 2.57
N GLY A 153 15.42 -7.42 1.97
CA GLY A 153 15.22 -7.31 0.54
C GLY A 153 14.41 -8.46 -0.07
N ALA A 154 13.95 -9.44 0.71
CA ALA A 154 13.09 -10.50 0.20
C ALA A 154 11.72 -9.94 -0.24
N ILE A 155 11.20 -10.42 -1.37
CA ILE A 155 9.88 -10.06 -1.88
C ILE A 155 8.89 -11.15 -1.45
N TRP A 156 7.89 -10.78 -0.67
CA TRP A 156 6.81 -11.67 -0.25
C TRP A 156 5.51 -11.25 -0.93
N PHE A 157 4.79 -12.22 -1.49
CA PHE A 157 3.54 -11.95 -2.18
C PHE A 157 2.55 -13.10 -1.99
N THR A 158 1.27 -12.80 -2.19
CA THR A 158 0.18 -13.78 -2.22
C THR A 158 -0.14 -14.13 -3.67
N ASP A 159 -0.47 -15.41 -3.94
CA ASP A 159 -0.76 -15.90 -5.30
C ASP A 159 -2.12 -16.63 -5.41
N PRO A 160 -3.25 -15.96 -5.08
CA PRO A 160 -4.58 -16.51 -5.27
C PRO A 160 -4.93 -16.61 -6.78
N PRO A 161 -6.00 -17.33 -7.16
CA PRO A 161 -6.35 -17.54 -8.57
C PRO A 161 -7.31 -16.48 -9.16
N TYR A 162 -7.52 -15.33 -8.51
CA TYR A 162 -8.52 -14.34 -8.93
C TYR A 162 -8.41 -13.93 -10.41
N GLY A 163 -7.20 -13.64 -10.88
CA GLY A 163 -6.92 -13.22 -12.24
C GLY A 163 -7.06 -14.31 -13.31
N ILE A 164 -7.31 -15.57 -12.93
CA ILE A 164 -7.54 -16.70 -13.85
C ILE A 164 -8.92 -17.34 -13.68
N VAL A 165 -9.70 -16.95 -12.66
CA VAL A 165 -11.07 -17.42 -12.46
C VAL A 165 -12.12 -16.31 -12.65
N GLN A 166 -11.70 -15.05 -12.62
CA GLN A 166 -12.57 -13.89 -12.80
C GLN A 166 -12.15 -13.07 -14.02
N ALA A 167 -12.97 -13.09 -15.07
CA ALA A 167 -12.67 -12.39 -16.33
C ALA A 167 -12.55 -10.86 -16.22
N HIS A 168 -12.99 -10.26 -15.11
CA HIS A 168 -12.91 -8.81 -14.88
C HIS A 168 -11.68 -8.39 -14.07
N GLU A 169 -10.86 -9.34 -13.62
CA GLU A 169 -9.62 -9.10 -12.87
C GLU A 169 -8.39 -9.71 -13.55
N GLY A 170 -8.50 -10.25 -14.76
CA GLY A 170 -7.41 -10.91 -15.46
C GLY A 170 -7.85 -11.66 -16.72
N HIS A 171 -7.04 -12.63 -17.14
CA HIS A 171 -7.30 -13.48 -18.32
C HIS A 171 -7.69 -14.89 -17.88
N LEU A 172 -8.81 -15.40 -18.39
CA LEU A 172 -9.23 -16.80 -18.21
C LEU A 172 -8.28 -17.79 -18.89
#